data_AF-A0A2P5GQQ2-F1
#
_entry.id   AF-A0A2P5GQQ2-F1
#
_cell.length_a   1.000
_cell.length_b   1.000
_cell.length_c   1.000
_cell.angle_alpha   90.00
_cell.angle_beta   90.00
_cell.angle_gamma   90.00
#
_symmetry.space_group_name_H-M   'P 1'
#
loop_
_entity.id
_entity.type
_entity.pdbx_description
1 polymer ?
#
loop_
_entity_poly.entity_id
_entity_poly.type
_entity_poly.pdbx_seq_one_letter_code
_entity_poly.pdbx_strand_id
1 'polypeptide(L)'
;MKKIVLAVLLLASYSALANESFLCEYSKAPVNNGVMGTLNILGNARVVFNGNSFKAFRPDGSYIITPVLAEKKEGMIFLDDKTKIFAASLDKSNFAVSDRIMKTTEQWAKCEIDQESMRRKKIDSDVKEQMRRISEIPWDGQPARKFFLKETHFFMLLKCGWAGSVGFSTGTKPLVLLGSSYFPSDKSAFKDGEYSIEFNGGTMSVNYNPKKVSGYISDNHSFTPCEAVRLGED
;
A
#
# COMPACT_ATOMS: atom_id res chain seq x y z
N MET A 1 29.64 20.15 45.51
CA MET A 1 29.96 19.02 44.62
C MET A 1 28.67 18.33 44.20
N LYS A 2 28.17 18.54 42.98
CA LYS A 2 27.05 17.78 42.40
C LYS A 2 27.55 17.16 41.10
N LYS A 3 27.64 15.83 41.06
CA LYS A 3 28.01 15.07 39.86
C LYS A 3 26.78 14.97 38.96
N ILE A 4 26.85 15.56 37.76
CA ILE A 4 25.87 15.32 36.71
C ILE A 4 26.31 14.07 35.97
N VAL A 5 25.54 12.99 36.10
CA VAL A 5 25.74 11.76 35.33
C VAL A 5 24.98 11.95 34.02
N LEU A 6 25.72 12.17 32.92
CA LEU A 6 25.16 12.16 31.57
C LEU A 6 24.93 10.69 31.17
N ALA A 7 23.68 10.24 31.18
CA ALA A 7 23.30 8.97 30.58
C ALA A 7 23.25 9.13 29.05
N VAL A 8 24.25 8.60 28.36
CA VAL A 8 24.27 8.51 26.90
C VAL A 8 23.37 7.35 26.49
N LEU A 9 22.17 7.68 26.01
CA LEU A 9 21.28 6.73 25.32
C LEU A 9 21.86 6.45 23.93
N LEU A 10 22.59 5.34 23.81
CA LEU A 10 22.92 4.72 22.52
C LEU A 10 21.61 4.26 21.87
N LEU A 11 21.08 5.08 20.96
CA LEU A 11 20.08 4.63 19.99
C LEU A 11 20.74 3.60 19.08
N ALA A 12 20.60 2.32 19.44
CA ALA A 12 20.84 1.22 18.51
C ALA A 12 19.83 1.38 17.38
N SER A 13 20.28 1.95 16.26
CA SER A 13 19.55 1.93 15.00
C SER A 13 19.44 0.47 14.55
N TYR A 14 18.36 -0.19 14.97
CA TYR A 14 17.89 -1.40 14.31
C TYR A 14 17.54 -1.01 12.89
N SER A 15 18.44 -1.27 11.95
CA SER A 15 18.09 -1.34 10.54
C SER A 15 17.12 -2.51 10.40
N ALA A 16 15.83 -2.22 10.44
CA ALA A 16 14.85 -3.15 9.90
C ALA A 16 15.30 -3.45 8.47
N LEU A 17 15.73 -4.70 8.21
CA LEU A 17 16.06 -5.14 6.86
C LEU A 17 14.75 -5.03 6.06
N ALA A 18 14.70 -4.02 5.19
CA ALA A 18 13.53 -3.82 4.34
C ALA A 18 13.38 -5.04 3.42
N ASN A 19 12.17 -5.59 3.36
CA ASN A 19 11.85 -6.65 2.42
C ASN A 19 11.88 -6.08 1.00
N GLU A 20 12.86 -6.50 0.21
CA GLU A 20 13.02 -6.13 -1.19
C GLU A 20 12.24 -7.09 -2.09
N SER A 21 11.67 -6.56 -3.16
CA SER A 21 10.90 -7.33 -4.14
C SER A 21 11.62 -7.31 -5.47
N PHE A 22 11.73 -8.47 -6.09
CA PHE A 22 12.40 -8.69 -7.35
C PHE A 22 11.46 -9.37 -8.35
N LEU A 23 11.59 -9.03 -9.62
CA LEU A 23 10.99 -9.76 -10.73
C LEU A 23 12.10 -10.59 -11.39
N CYS A 24 11.89 -11.89 -11.50
CA CYS A 24 12.91 -12.84 -11.93
C CYS A 24 12.37 -13.75 -13.04
N GLU A 25 13.28 -14.29 -13.86
CA GLU A 25 13.00 -15.37 -14.79
C GLU A 25 12.87 -16.68 -14.01
N TYR A 26 11.66 -17.24 -13.96
CA TYR A 26 11.38 -18.50 -13.30
C TYR A 26 11.62 -19.67 -14.25
N SER A 27 12.34 -20.68 -13.75
CA SER A 27 12.62 -21.91 -14.48
C SER A 27 12.55 -23.14 -13.56
N LYS A 28 12.29 -24.30 -14.17
CA LYS A 28 12.16 -25.57 -13.46
C LYS A 28 12.83 -26.71 -14.23
N ALA A 29 13.52 -27.58 -13.50
CA ALA A 29 14.16 -28.79 -14.01
C ALA A 29 13.81 -30.02 -13.16
N PRO A 30 13.64 -31.20 -13.75
CA PRO A 30 13.64 -32.45 -12.99
C PRO A 30 15.05 -32.79 -12.48
N VAL A 31 15.13 -33.54 -11.39
CA VAL A 31 16.37 -34.07 -10.81
C VAL A 31 16.33 -35.59 -10.88
N ASN A 32 17.20 -36.18 -11.70
CA ASN A 32 17.27 -37.62 -11.90
C ASN A 32 18.59 -38.15 -11.32
N ASN A 33 18.50 -39.08 -10.37
CA ASN A 33 19.67 -39.66 -9.69
C ASN A 33 20.65 -38.61 -9.12
N GLY A 34 20.11 -37.52 -8.57
CA GLY A 34 20.91 -36.43 -8.00
C GLY A 34 21.49 -35.46 -9.05
N VAL A 35 21.27 -35.72 -10.34
CA VAL A 35 21.70 -34.85 -11.44
C VAL A 35 20.51 -33.99 -11.91
N MET A 36 20.71 -32.68 -11.92
CA MET A 36 19.73 -31.74 -12.44
C MET A 36 19.66 -31.84 -13.97
N GLY A 37 18.45 -31.96 -14.51
CA GLY A 37 18.19 -31.86 -15.94
C GLY A 37 18.21 -30.42 -16.45
N THR A 38 17.79 -30.22 -17.69
CA THR A 38 17.70 -28.88 -18.30
C THR A 38 16.64 -28.03 -17.60
N LEU A 39 17.02 -26.80 -17.24
CA LEU A 39 16.10 -25.77 -16.74
C LEU A 39 15.26 -25.22 -17.88
N ASN A 40 13.95 -25.39 -17.78
CA ASN A 40 13.00 -24.81 -18.72
C ASN A 40 12.48 -23.50 -18.14
N ILE A 41 12.61 -22.41 -18.90
CA ILE A 41 12.06 -21.10 -18.53
C ILE A 41 10.53 -21.15 -18.70
N LEU A 42 9.80 -20.80 -17.65
CA LEU A 42 8.34 -20.90 -17.59
C LEU A 42 7.65 -19.53 -17.43
N GLY A 43 8.41 -18.44 -17.40
CA GLY A 43 7.91 -17.07 -17.35
C GLY A 43 8.56 -16.24 -16.25
N ASN A 44 8.04 -15.05 -16.01
CA ASN A 44 8.52 -14.18 -14.94
C ASN A 44 7.74 -14.39 -13.66
N ALA A 45 8.42 -14.35 -12.52
CA ALA A 45 7.79 -14.47 -11.22
C ALA A 45 8.51 -13.63 -10.16
N ARG A 46 7.78 -13.28 -9.10
CA ARG A 46 8.28 -12.40 -8.04
C ARG A 46 9.07 -13.18 -6.99
N VAL A 47 10.12 -12.56 -6.45
CA VAL A 47 10.79 -13.00 -5.22
C VAL A 47 10.79 -11.85 -4.22
N VAL A 48 10.44 -12.12 -2.97
CA VAL A 48 10.57 -11.17 -1.85
C VAL A 48 11.67 -11.66 -0.93
N PHE A 49 12.73 -10.88 -0.77
CA PHE A 49 13.92 -11.24 0.01
C PHE A 49 14.07 -10.31 1.22
N ASN A 50 14.35 -10.88 2.39
CA ASN A 50 14.51 -10.13 3.65
C ASN A 50 15.95 -10.13 4.19
N GLY A 51 16.92 -10.55 3.37
CA GLY A 51 18.34 -10.58 3.71
C GLY A 51 18.86 -11.96 4.14
N ASN A 52 18.00 -12.82 4.68
CA ASN A 52 18.40 -14.18 5.08
C ASN A 52 17.32 -15.25 4.80
N SER A 53 16.22 -14.89 4.16
CA SER A 53 15.19 -15.82 3.70
C SER A 53 14.40 -15.17 2.56
N PHE A 54 13.74 -15.98 1.74
CA PHE A 54 12.92 -15.47 0.66
C PHE A 54 11.56 -16.14 0.57
N LYS A 55 10.59 -15.39 0.05
CA LYS A 55 9.32 -15.89 -0.49
C LYS A 55 9.36 -15.79 -2.00
N ALA A 56 9.40 -16.93 -2.68
CA ALA A 56 9.48 -16.98 -4.14
C ALA A 56 8.15 -17.47 -4.72
N PHE A 57 7.56 -16.68 -5.61
CA PHE A 57 6.31 -16.99 -6.29
C PHE A 57 6.59 -17.73 -7.59
N ARG A 58 5.67 -18.59 -8.01
CA ARG A 58 5.64 -19.19 -9.34
C ARG A 58 4.72 -18.37 -10.25
N PRO A 59 4.81 -18.53 -11.59
CA PRO A 59 3.92 -17.84 -12.51
C PRO A 59 2.43 -18.11 -12.27
N ASP A 60 2.08 -19.26 -11.70
CA ASP A 60 0.70 -19.63 -11.34
C ASP A 60 0.20 -18.98 -10.03
N GLY A 61 1.03 -18.17 -9.36
CA GLY A 61 0.71 -17.50 -8.10
C GLY A 61 0.97 -18.32 -6.84
N SER A 62 1.25 -19.63 -6.95
CA SER A 62 1.72 -20.44 -5.82
C SER A 62 3.12 -19.96 -5.37
N TYR A 63 3.55 -20.31 -4.16
CA TYR A 63 4.84 -19.84 -3.64
C TYR A 63 5.53 -20.83 -2.72
N ILE A 64 6.83 -20.63 -2.53
CA ILE A 64 7.66 -21.26 -1.50
C ILE A 64 8.18 -20.18 -0.55
N ILE A 65 8.24 -20.50 0.74
CA ILE A 65 8.92 -19.69 1.76
C ILE A 65 10.11 -20.48 2.26
N THR A 66 11.28 -19.86 2.32
CA THR A 66 12.47 -20.51 2.87
C THR A 66 12.56 -20.29 4.37
N PRO A 67 13.18 -21.24 5.10
CA PRO A 67 13.73 -20.95 6.43
C PRO A 67 14.88 -19.92 6.34
N VAL A 68 15.45 -19.59 7.49
CA VAL A 68 16.64 -18.73 7.57
C VAL A 68 17.85 -19.44 6.96
N LEU A 69 18.41 -18.85 5.91
CA LEU A 69 19.63 -19.23 5.22
C LEU A 69 20.82 -18.70 6.03
N ALA A 70 21.56 -19.59 6.68
CA ALA A 70 22.63 -19.23 7.60
C ALA A 70 24.03 -19.45 7.00
N GLU A 71 24.17 -20.41 6.09
CA GLU A 71 25.47 -20.83 5.59
C GLU A 71 25.90 -19.96 4.41
N LYS A 72 27.09 -19.36 4.50
CA LYS A 72 27.65 -18.49 3.46
C LYS A 72 28.77 -19.21 2.72
N LYS A 73 28.67 -19.30 1.40
CA LYS A 73 29.72 -19.90 0.55
C LYS A 73 29.67 -19.29 -0.84
N GLU A 74 30.82 -18.93 -1.39
CA GLU A 74 30.98 -18.55 -2.81
C GLU A 74 29.97 -17.48 -3.29
N GLY A 75 29.71 -16.46 -2.47
CA GLY A 75 28.76 -15.39 -2.85
C GLY A 75 27.29 -15.77 -2.70
N MET A 76 26.98 -16.92 -2.12
CA MET A 76 25.63 -17.42 -1.84
C MET A 76 25.38 -17.54 -0.34
N ILE A 77 24.11 -17.43 0.05
CA ILE A 77 23.58 -17.96 1.32
C ILE A 77 22.70 -19.17 1.03
N PHE A 78 22.84 -20.23 1.80
CA PHE A 78 22.05 -21.44 1.60
C PHE A 78 21.72 -22.15 2.91
N LEU A 79 20.79 -23.10 2.79
CA LEU A 79 20.40 -24.06 3.82
C LEU A 79 20.09 -25.39 3.15
N ASP A 80 20.69 -26.46 3.64
CA ASP A 80 20.32 -27.84 3.30
C ASP A 80 19.62 -28.47 4.50
N ASP A 81 18.28 -28.62 4.41
CA ASP A 81 17.48 -29.24 5.48
C ASP A 81 17.38 -30.76 5.36
N LYS A 82 18.22 -31.37 4.51
CA LYS A 82 18.21 -32.76 4.06
C LYS A 82 17.12 -33.11 3.05
N THR A 83 15.99 -32.39 3.03
CA THR A 83 14.90 -32.61 2.07
C THR A 83 14.95 -31.63 0.90
N LYS A 84 15.38 -30.40 1.17
CA LYS A 84 15.48 -29.30 0.23
C LYS A 84 16.79 -28.56 0.48
N ILE A 85 17.36 -28.07 -0.62
CA ILE A 85 18.45 -27.11 -0.61
C ILE A 85 17.87 -25.78 -1.06
N PHE A 86 17.97 -24.77 -0.23
CA PHE A 86 17.56 -23.40 -0.54
C PHE A 86 18.81 -22.56 -0.74
N ALA A 87 18.86 -21.75 -1.78
CA ALA A 87 19.99 -20.89 -2.04
C ALA A 87 19.54 -19.52 -2.55
N ALA A 88 20.26 -18.48 -2.14
CA ALA A 88 20.10 -17.12 -2.65
C ALA A 88 21.49 -16.51 -2.86
N SER A 89 21.66 -15.76 -3.95
CA SER A 89 22.88 -15.01 -4.18
C SER A 89 22.90 -13.75 -3.33
N LEU A 90 24.09 -13.38 -2.82
CA LEU A 90 24.27 -12.19 -1.98
C LEU A 90 24.00 -10.88 -2.74
N ASP A 91 24.21 -10.88 -4.06
CA ASP A 91 23.87 -9.80 -4.98
C ASP A 91 22.39 -9.77 -5.37
N LYS A 92 21.60 -10.76 -4.92
CA LYS A 92 20.14 -10.88 -5.11
C LYS A 92 19.72 -11.10 -6.57
N SER A 93 20.65 -11.47 -7.44
CA SER A 93 20.39 -11.76 -8.85
C SER A 93 19.78 -13.15 -9.09
N ASN A 94 19.92 -14.08 -8.14
CA ASN A 94 19.51 -15.48 -8.28
C ASN A 94 19.00 -16.10 -6.97
N PHE A 95 17.93 -16.90 -7.07
CA PHE A 95 17.38 -17.71 -5.99
C PHE A 95 17.06 -19.11 -6.51
N ALA A 96 17.22 -20.14 -5.69
CA ALA A 96 16.95 -21.51 -6.09
C ALA A 96 16.45 -22.38 -4.94
N VAL A 97 15.64 -23.37 -5.29
CA VAL A 97 15.21 -24.44 -4.38
C VAL A 97 15.36 -25.77 -5.11
N SER A 98 16.19 -26.66 -4.57
CA SER A 98 16.28 -28.05 -5.03
C SER A 98 15.55 -28.96 -4.05
N ASP A 99 14.46 -29.57 -4.49
CA ASP A 99 13.64 -30.48 -3.69
C ASP A 99 14.00 -31.94 -4.01
N ARG A 100 14.53 -32.66 -3.01
CA ARG A 100 14.94 -34.06 -3.13
C ARG A 100 13.77 -35.04 -3.09
N ILE A 101 12.65 -34.64 -2.48
CA ILE A 101 11.43 -35.44 -2.40
C ILE A 101 10.69 -35.36 -3.74
N MET A 102 10.44 -34.14 -4.20
CA MET A 102 9.76 -33.89 -5.48
C MET A 102 10.67 -34.13 -6.69
N LYS A 103 11.98 -34.28 -6.47
CA LYS A 103 13.00 -34.46 -7.51
C LYS A 103 12.95 -33.35 -8.55
N THR A 104 12.94 -32.11 -8.07
CA THR A 104 12.89 -30.93 -8.94
C THR A 104 13.78 -29.82 -8.40
N THR A 105 14.40 -29.08 -9.30
CA THR A 105 15.04 -27.80 -8.98
C THR A 105 14.21 -26.68 -9.61
N GLU A 106 13.87 -25.69 -8.80
CA GLU A 106 13.23 -24.44 -9.21
C GLU A 106 14.26 -23.32 -9.06
N GLN A 107 14.32 -22.42 -10.04
CA GLN A 107 15.24 -21.29 -10.05
C GLN A 107 14.52 -20.01 -10.47
N TRP A 108 14.85 -18.92 -9.79
CA TRP A 108 14.50 -17.55 -10.12
C TRP A 108 15.81 -16.83 -10.44
N ALA A 109 16.09 -16.63 -11.72
CA ALA A 109 17.33 -16.05 -12.22
C ALA A 109 17.09 -14.66 -12.82
N LYS A 110 18.18 -13.95 -13.13
CA LYS A 110 18.13 -12.62 -13.76
C LYS A 110 17.18 -11.66 -13.02
N CYS A 111 17.23 -11.70 -11.70
CA CYS A 111 16.35 -10.90 -10.86
C CYS A 111 16.70 -9.42 -10.96
N GLU A 112 15.67 -8.60 -11.21
CA GLU A 112 15.76 -7.16 -11.17
C GLU A 112 14.78 -6.61 -10.13
N ILE A 113 15.05 -5.41 -9.62
CA ILE A 113 14.16 -4.75 -8.65
C ILE A 113 12.76 -4.61 -9.28
N ASP A 114 11.74 -5.09 -8.58
CA ASP A 114 10.34 -4.95 -9.00
C ASP A 114 9.88 -3.50 -8.77
N GLN A 115 10.21 -2.62 -9.71
CA GLN A 115 9.91 -1.19 -9.67
C GLN A 115 8.41 -0.93 -9.49
N GLU A 116 7.56 -1.74 -10.10
CA GLU A 116 6.11 -1.58 -10.03
C GLU A 116 5.57 -1.98 -8.65
N SER A 117 6.12 -3.01 -8.01
CA SER A 117 5.83 -3.30 -6.61
C SER A 117 6.32 -2.19 -5.69
N MET A 118 7.50 -1.61 -5.93
CA MET A 118 8.01 -0.51 -5.11
C MET A 118 7.14 0.75 -5.27
N ARG A 119 6.74 1.06 -6.49
CA ARG A 119 5.85 2.18 -6.79
C ARG A 119 4.51 2.03 -6.08
N ARG A 120 3.90 0.85 -6.15
CA ARG A 120 2.65 0.54 -5.43
C ARG A 120 2.80 0.67 -3.93
N LYS A 121 3.83 0.07 -3.31
CA LYS A 121 4.11 0.22 -1.87
C LYS A 121 4.27 1.69 -1.46
N LYS A 122 4.92 2.50 -2.31
CA LYS A 122 5.08 3.93 -2.06
C LYS A 122 3.72 4.65 -2.11
N ILE A 123 2.89 4.36 -3.11
CA ILE A 123 1.54 4.92 -3.21
C ILE A 123 0.72 4.54 -1.97
N ASP A 124 0.71 3.27 -1.57
CA ASP A 124 -0.03 2.81 -0.39
C ASP A 124 0.46 3.50 0.90
N SER A 125 1.79 3.68 1.03
CA SER A 125 2.38 4.40 2.16
C SER A 125 1.98 5.88 2.16
N ASP A 126 1.98 6.53 0.99
CA ASP A 126 1.60 7.93 0.83
C ASP A 126 0.11 8.12 1.18
N VAL A 127 -0.76 7.21 0.71
CA VAL A 127 -2.19 7.18 1.06
C VAL A 127 -2.38 6.99 2.55
N LYS A 128 -1.72 5.99 3.16
CA LYS A 128 -1.82 5.72 4.60
C LYS A 128 -1.39 6.91 5.45
N GLU A 129 -0.32 7.59 5.06
CA GLU A 129 0.16 8.79 5.76
C GLU A 129 -0.79 9.98 5.59
N GLN A 130 -1.39 10.16 4.41
CA GLN A 130 -2.48 11.12 4.23
C GLN A 130 -3.67 10.77 5.12
N MET A 131 -4.05 9.50 5.21
CA MET A 131 -5.16 9.07 6.04
C MET A 131 -4.93 9.33 7.52
N ARG A 132 -3.72 9.03 8.00
CA ARG A 132 -3.27 9.34 9.36
C ARG A 132 -3.37 10.83 9.67
N ARG A 133 -2.76 11.68 8.82
CA ARG A 133 -2.77 13.14 9.01
C ARG A 133 -4.16 13.71 9.12
N ILE A 134 -5.07 13.29 8.24
CA ILE A 134 -6.46 13.73 8.28
C ILE A 134 -7.18 13.21 9.54
N SER A 135 -6.92 11.98 9.99
CA SER A 135 -7.54 11.45 11.22
C SER A 135 -7.14 12.20 12.49
N GLU A 136 -5.99 12.87 12.46
CA GLU A 136 -5.44 13.65 13.58
C GLU A 136 -5.86 15.13 13.56
N ILE A 137 -6.58 15.59 12.54
CA ILE A 137 -7.05 16.98 12.47
C ILE A 137 -8.03 17.23 13.64
N PRO A 138 -7.79 18.26 14.47
CA PRO A 138 -8.79 18.73 15.43
C PRO A 138 -9.98 19.30 14.66
N TRP A 139 -11.09 18.55 14.63
CA TRP A 139 -12.27 18.85 13.82
C TRP A 139 -13.13 20.01 14.33
N ASP A 140 -12.83 20.53 15.52
CA ASP A 140 -13.51 21.63 16.19
C ASP A 140 -12.77 22.98 16.07
N GLY A 141 -11.71 23.05 15.26
CA GLY A 141 -10.78 24.18 15.28
C GLY A 141 -10.38 24.80 13.93
N GLN A 142 -9.47 25.77 14.03
CA GLN A 142 -8.79 26.41 12.88
C GLN A 142 -8.13 25.42 11.90
N PRO A 143 -7.54 24.29 12.33
CA PRO A 143 -6.96 23.31 11.41
C PRO A 143 -7.97 22.74 10.42
N ALA A 144 -9.16 22.34 10.88
CA ALA A 144 -10.21 21.82 10.01
C ALA A 144 -10.75 22.91 9.05
N ARG A 145 -10.90 24.15 9.53
CA ARG A 145 -11.28 25.28 8.66
C ARG A 145 -10.25 25.53 7.57
N LYS A 146 -8.95 25.44 7.88
CA LYS A 146 -7.89 25.55 6.86
C LYS A 146 -8.00 24.43 5.83
N PHE A 147 -8.14 23.19 6.30
CA PHE A 147 -8.25 22.00 5.45
C PHE A 147 -9.44 22.10 4.48
N PHE A 148 -10.64 22.46 4.95
CA PHE A 148 -11.84 22.51 4.09
C PHE A 148 -12.04 23.80 3.31
N LEU A 149 -11.62 24.95 3.86
CA LEU A 149 -11.95 26.26 3.26
C LEU A 149 -10.77 26.90 2.51
N LYS A 150 -9.54 26.38 2.66
CA LYS A 150 -8.35 26.94 2.01
C LYS A 150 -7.60 25.95 1.15
N GLU A 151 -7.55 24.68 1.55
CA GLU A 151 -6.84 23.64 0.81
C GLU A 151 -7.80 22.90 -0.12
N THR A 152 -7.33 22.62 -1.34
CA THR A 152 -8.10 21.85 -2.32
C THR A 152 -7.84 20.37 -2.13
N HIS A 153 -8.89 19.66 -1.73
CA HIS A 153 -8.93 18.21 -1.59
C HIS A 153 -10.14 17.68 -2.35
N PHE A 154 -10.07 16.45 -2.84
CA PHE A 154 -11.16 15.81 -3.59
C PHE A 154 -11.73 14.64 -2.83
N PHE A 155 -13.06 14.56 -2.78
CA PHE A 155 -13.82 13.58 -2.02
C PHE A 155 -14.91 12.95 -2.88
N MET A 156 -15.39 11.79 -2.46
CA MET A 156 -16.52 11.11 -3.08
C MET A 156 -17.50 10.66 -2.00
N LEU A 157 -18.77 10.94 -2.21
CA LEU A 157 -19.89 10.35 -1.49
C LEU A 157 -20.46 9.23 -2.34
N LEU A 158 -20.73 8.08 -1.73
CA LEU A 158 -21.30 6.93 -2.42
C LEU A 158 -22.77 6.74 -2.03
N LYS A 159 -23.51 6.04 -2.88
CA LYS A 159 -24.90 5.65 -2.64
C LYS A 159 -25.81 6.82 -2.21
N CYS A 160 -25.68 7.97 -2.86
CA CYS A 160 -26.52 9.16 -2.64
C CYS A 160 -27.91 9.02 -3.31
N GLY A 161 -28.57 7.87 -3.15
CA GLY A 161 -29.87 7.59 -3.77
C GLY A 161 -29.90 7.85 -5.28
N TRP A 162 -30.76 8.78 -5.72
CA TRP A 162 -30.92 9.14 -7.13
C TRP A 162 -29.68 9.77 -7.76
N ALA A 163 -28.84 10.44 -6.95
CA ALA A 163 -27.64 11.10 -7.42
C ALA A 163 -26.47 10.12 -7.66
N GLY A 164 -26.60 8.85 -7.25
CA GLY A 164 -25.56 7.85 -7.40
C GLY A 164 -24.31 8.19 -6.58
N SER A 165 -23.16 8.31 -7.24
CA SER A 165 -21.91 8.76 -6.61
C SER A 165 -21.70 10.24 -6.89
N VAL A 166 -21.29 10.97 -5.85
CA VAL A 166 -21.13 12.42 -5.91
C VAL A 166 -19.70 12.79 -5.56
N GLY A 167 -18.99 13.39 -6.51
CA GLY A 167 -17.65 13.93 -6.26
C GLY A 167 -17.75 15.36 -5.74
N PHE A 168 -16.83 15.79 -4.89
CA PHE A 168 -16.70 17.21 -4.58
C PHE A 168 -15.28 17.60 -4.24
N SER A 169 -14.94 18.86 -4.46
CA SER A 169 -13.67 19.45 -4.02
C SER A 169 -13.86 20.54 -2.99
N THR A 170 -12.89 20.67 -2.08
CA THR A 170 -12.82 21.72 -1.05
C THR A 170 -11.95 22.90 -1.49
N GLY A 171 -11.82 23.90 -0.62
CA GLY A 171 -10.94 25.05 -0.81
C GLY A 171 -11.72 26.33 -1.06
N THR A 172 -11.06 27.31 -1.68
CA THR A 172 -11.65 28.64 -1.93
C THR A 172 -12.64 28.66 -3.09
N LYS A 173 -12.55 27.67 -3.98
CA LYS A 173 -13.46 27.47 -5.13
C LYS A 173 -13.89 26.00 -5.19
N PRO A 174 -14.76 25.56 -4.27
CA PRO A 174 -15.26 24.20 -4.28
C PRO A 174 -16.07 23.86 -5.53
N LEU A 175 -16.15 22.56 -5.81
CA LEU A 175 -16.85 22.01 -6.96
C LEU A 175 -17.69 20.82 -6.49
N VAL A 176 -18.89 20.67 -7.02
CA VAL A 176 -19.69 19.44 -6.89
C VAL A 176 -19.81 18.77 -8.25
N LEU A 177 -19.58 17.46 -8.31
CA LEU A 177 -19.70 16.61 -9.50
C LEU A 177 -20.87 15.64 -9.29
N LEU A 178 -21.90 15.76 -10.14
CA LEU A 178 -23.06 14.88 -10.16
C LEU A 178 -23.20 14.26 -11.55
N GLY A 179 -22.99 12.96 -11.67
CA GLY A 179 -22.96 12.28 -12.97
C GLY A 179 -21.92 12.92 -13.90
N SER A 180 -22.37 13.45 -15.04
CA SER A 180 -21.51 14.16 -16.02
C SER A 180 -21.51 15.69 -15.87
N SER A 181 -22.16 16.21 -14.84
CA SER A 181 -22.31 17.66 -14.60
C SER A 181 -21.38 18.14 -13.48
N TYR A 182 -20.92 19.40 -13.62
CA TYR A 182 -20.03 20.06 -12.68
C TYR A 182 -20.63 21.39 -12.22
N PHE A 183 -20.62 21.63 -10.91
CA PHE A 183 -21.25 22.78 -10.27
C PHE A 183 -20.24 23.51 -9.39
N PRO A 184 -19.55 24.54 -9.91
CA PRO A 184 -18.63 25.34 -9.12
C PRO A 184 -19.43 26.19 -8.12
N SER A 185 -18.82 26.46 -6.96
CA SER A 185 -19.42 27.30 -5.94
C SER A 185 -18.35 28.17 -5.27
N ASP A 186 -18.72 29.38 -4.90
CA ASP A 186 -17.91 30.24 -4.03
C ASP A 186 -18.46 30.27 -2.60
N LYS A 187 -19.51 29.48 -2.33
CA LYS A 187 -20.22 29.43 -1.05
C LYS A 187 -20.04 28.09 -0.39
N SER A 188 -19.06 28.02 0.50
CA SER A 188 -18.88 26.89 1.40
C SER A 188 -18.70 27.32 2.85
N ALA A 189 -19.06 26.43 3.77
CA ALA A 189 -18.91 26.66 5.19
C ALA A 189 -18.36 25.41 5.88
N PHE A 190 -17.65 25.64 6.99
CA PHE A 190 -17.27 24.59 7.91
C PHE A 190 -17.66 25.01 9.32
N LYS A 191 -18.56 24.24 9.95
CA LYS A 191 -19.09 24.53 11.28
C LYS A 191 -19.39 23.22 12.01
N ASP A 192 -18.94 23.10 13.27
CA ASP A 192 -19.23 21.98 14.16
C ASP A 192 -18.98 20.59 13.54
N GLY A 193 -17.90 20.44 12.77
CA GLY A 193 -17.54 19.19 12.09
C GLY A 193 -18.27 18.95 10.76
N GLU A 194 -19.17 19.82 10.35
CA GLU A 194 -19.89 19.74 9.07
C GLU A 194 -19.27 20.70 8.05
N TYR A 195 -18.93 20.16 6.89
CA TYR A 195 -18.58 20.92 5.70
C TYR A 195 -19.80 21.00 4.78
N SER A 196 -20.12 22.18 4.24
CA SER A 196 -21.21 22.37 3.28
C SER A 196 -20.81 23.20 2.07
N ILE A 197 -21.41 22.90 0.93
CA ILE A 197 -21.30 23.65 -0.33
C ILE A 197 -22.72 23.94 -0.84
N GLU A 198 -23.03 25.21 -1.10
CA GLU A 198 -24.24 25.57 -1.86
C GLU A 198 -23.99 25.36 -3.36
N PHE A 199 -24.87 24.65 -4.05
CA PHE A 199 -24.75 24.42 -5.50
C PHE A 199 -26.14 24.26 -6.13
N ASN A 200 -26.35 24.82 -7.32
CA ASN A 200 -27.59 24.66 -8.09
C ASN A 200 -28.91 24.91 -7.31
N GLY A 201 -28.92 25.91 -6.40
CA GLY A 201 -30.07 26.21 -5.54
C GLY A 201 -30.28 25.23 -4.38
N GLY A 202 -29.42 24.22 -4.22
CA GLY A 202 -29.37 23.28 -3.12
C GLY A 202 -28.08 23.38 -2.31
N THR A 203 -27.88 22.41 -1.42
CA THR A 203 -26.72 22.29 -0.53
C THR A 203 -26.26 20.83 -0.45
N MET A 204 -24.97 20.61 -0.57
CA MET A 204 -24.31 19.35 -0.19
C MET A 204 -23.65 19.57 1.16
N SER A 205 -23.91 18.69 2.12
CA SER A 205 -23.28 18.73 3.43
C SER A 205 -22.64 17.39 3.76
N VAL A 206 -21.48 17.43 4.41
CA VAL A 206 -20.74 16.26 4.86
C VAL A 206 -20.33 16.47 6.30
N ASN A 207 -20.87 15.63 7.18
CA ASN A 207 -20.44 15.56 8.57
C ASN A 207 -19.18 14.69 8.65
N TYR A 208 -18.08 15.32 9.00
CA TYR A 208 -16.80 14.66 9.20
C TYR A 208 -16.64 14.32 10.68
N ASN A 209 -17.20 13.17 11.08
CA ASN A 209 -16.82 12.51 12.31
C ASN A 209 -15.78 11.42 11.97
N PRO A 210 -14.59 11.40 12.61
CA PRO A 210 -13.54 10.41 12.35
C PRO A 210 -13.98 8.95 12.60
N LYS A 211 -15.14 8.72 13.22
CA LYS A 211 -15.74 7.38 13.42
C LYS A 211 -16.87 7.03 12.44
N LYS A 212 -17.41 8.01 11.71
CA LYS A 212 -18.51 7.82 10.73
C LYS A 212 -18.61 9.06 9.86
N VAL A 213 -18.13 8.99 8.62
CA VAL A 213 -18.42 10.05 7.65
C VAL A 213 -19.85 9.82 7.15
N SER A 214 -20.70 10.84 7.23
CA SER A 214 -22.06 10.79 6.70
C SER A 214 -22.34 12.09 5.95
N GLY A 215 -22.79 11.98 4.71
CA GLY A 215 -23.17 13.14 3.90
C GLY A 215 -24.64 13.13 3.56
N TYR A 216 -25.17 14.28 3.16
CA TYR A 216 -26.47 14.39 2.52
C TYR A 216 -26.42 15.46 1.43
N ILE A 217 -27.27 15.28 0.45
CA ILE A 217 -27.48 16.25 -0.62
C ILE A 217 -28.93 16.67 -0.56
N SER A 218 -29.13 17.98 -0.52
CA SER A 218 -30.44 18.60 -0.61
C SER A 218 -30.48 19.50 -1.84
N ASP A 219 -31.52 19.39 -2.65
CA ASP A 219 -31.85 20.39 -3.66
C ASP A 219 -33.28 20.90 -3.44
N ASN A 220 -33.77 21.77 -4.32
CA ASN A 220 -35.13 22.33 -4.23
C ASN A 220 -36.25 21.26 -4.28
N HIS A 221 -35.94 19.99 -4.57
CA HIS A 221 -36.92 18.93 -4.81
C HIS A 221 -36.72 17.69 -3.94
N SER A 222 -35.55 17.49 -3.32
CA SER A 222 -35.23 16.25 -2.60
C SER A 222 -34.18 16.41 -1.50
N PHE A 223 -34.30 15.58 -0.46
CA PHE A 223 -33.27 15.34 0.55
C PHE A 223 -32.82 13.89 0.44
N THR A 224 -31.52 13.67 0.27
CA THR A 224 -30.97 12.31 0.10
C THR A 224 -29.76 12.06 1.01
N PRO A 225 -29.84 11.08 1.93
CA PRO A 225 -28.67 10.67 2.69
C PRO A 225 -27.68 9.90 1.79
N CYS A 226 -26.38 10.10 2.03
CA CYS A 226 -25.29 9.41 1.35
C CYS A 226 -24.50 8.56 2.35
N GLU A 227 -24.02 7.39 1.91
CA GLU A 227 -22.95 6.68 2.59
C GLU A 227 -21.62 7.31 2.15
N ALA A 228 -20.97 8.05 3.04
CA ALA A 228 -19.67 8.62 2.71
C ALA A 228 -18.60 7.54 2.90
N VAL A 229 -18.03 7.05 1.81
CA VAL A 229 -16.80 6.26 1.84
C VAL A 229 -15.66 7.22 1.58
N ARG A 230 -14.70 7.24 2.49
CA ARG A 230 -13.50 8.05 2.33
C ARG A 230 -12.61 7.38 1.29
N LEU A 231 -12.28 8.11 0.21
CA LEU A 231 -11.37 7.61 -0.82
C LEU A 231 -10.04 7.19 -0.17
N GLY A 232 -9.70 5.91 -0.23
CA GLY A 232 -8.48 5.32 0.37
C GLY A 232 -8.71 4.34 1.52
N GLU A 233 -9.96 3.98 1.84
CA GLU A 233 -10.27 2.72 2.53
C GLU A 233 -10.57 1.64 1.48
N ASP A 234 -9.53 0.89 1.11
CA ASP A 234 -9.55 -0.53 0.70
C ASP A 234 -8.33 -1.21 1.35
#